data_AF-A0A1V1SZN9-F1
#
_entry.id   AF-A0A1V1SZN9-F1
#
_cell.length_a   1.000
_cell.length_b   1.000
_cell.length_c   1.000
_cell.angle_alpha   90.00
_cell.angle_beta   90.00
_cell.angle_gamma   90.00
#
_symmetry.space_group_name_H-M   'P 1'
#
loop_
_entity.id
_entity.type
_entity.pdbx_description
1 polymer ?
#
loop_
_entity_poly.entity_id
_entity_poly.type
_entity_poly.pdbx_seq_one_letter_code
_entity_poly.pdbx_strand_id
1 'polypeptide(L)'
;MMRFSALLLSSLAATSYAISGRAACPNYSQYATQVHQPFSEGIYQLSSMRPEKACRKYISPEVERVIDDMKGLVKDPDLFRLFENAFPNTLDTTISWKGFANNGTEEELTFVTTGDIVAMWLRDSANQLRSYKSLLKANTSTDSLASLFRGAINLQARYIIQNPYCNAFQAPPESGLPPEHNSAADTDVVSPKYSSDFVFECKYELDSISAFFQLSWDYYQKTQDAEFFGKFKWIEAVKAILDVAEGLLVAHDYAGDRNTQQ
;
A
#
# COMPACT_ATOMS: atom_id res chain seq x y z
N MET A 1 13.00 78.62 -25.17
CA MET A 1 12.09 77.77 -24.37
C MET A 1 12.50 76.31 -24.56
N MET A 2 13.34 75.79 -23.66
CA MET A 2 13.77 74.38 -23.64
C MET A 2 12.66 73.53 -23.01
N ARG A 3 12.26 72.44 -23.66
CA ARG A 3 11.41 71.40 -23.06
C ARG A 3 12.24 70.12 -22.93
N PHE A 4 12.70 69.84 -21.72
CA PHE A 4 13.18 68.52 -21.32
C PHE A 4 11.98 67.58 -21.18
N SER A 5 11.95 66.48 -21.93
CA SER A 5 11.02 65.37 -21.69
C SER A 5 11.75 64.32 -20.84
N ALA A 6 11.25 64.11 -19.62
CA ALA A 6 11.73 63.07 -18.72
C ALA A 6 11.19 61.71 -19.18
N LEU A 7 12.09 60.77 -19.48
CA LEU A 7 11.74 59.35 -19.62
C LEU A 7 11.63 58.74 -18.22
N LEU A 8 10.41 58.36 -17.83
CA LEU A 8 10.15 57.50 -16.68
C LEU A 8 10.39 56.04 -17.10
N LEU A 9 11.49 55.44 -16.62
CA LEU A 9 11.63 53.99 -16.62
C LEU A 9 10.71 53.41 -15.54
N SER A 10 9.66 52.70 -15.95
CA SER A 10 8.88 51.83 -15.06
C SER A 10 9.57 50.47 -14.98
N SER A 11 10.12 50.16 -13.81
CA SER A 11 10.60 48.83 -13.45
C SER A 11 9.41 47.88 -13.24
N LEU A 12 9.20 46.93 -14.16
CA LEU A 12 8.33 45.78 -13.91
C LEU A 12 9.07 44.81 -12.99
N ALA A 13 8.73 44.85 -11.70
CA ALA A 13 9.05 43.78 -10.77
C ALA A 13 8.26 42.53 -11.19
N ALA A 14 8.96 41.50 -11.70
CA ALA A 14 8.39 40.19 -11.90
C ALA A 14 8.13 39.56 -10.53
N THR A 15 6.88 39.60 -10.07
CA THR A 15 6.42 38.82 -8.93
C THR A 15 6.30 37.36 -9.35
N SER A 16 7.34 36.59 -9.06
CA SER A 16 7.31 35.13 -9.15
C SER A 16 6.32 34.61 -8.10
N TYR A 17 5.07 34.40 -8.49
CA TYR A 17 4.15 33.58 -7.72
C TYR A 17 4.63 32.13 -7.82
N ALA A 18 5.25 31.63 -6.75
CA ALA A 18 5.40 30.19 -6.56
C ALA A 18 4.00 29.60 -6.36
N ILE A 19 3.41 29.08 -7.43
CA ILE A 19 2.19 28.28 -7.35
C ILE A 19 2.61 26.94 -6.73
N SER A 20 2.47 26.83 -5.41
CA SER A 20 2.44 25.54 -4.72
C SER A 20 1.10 24.88 -5.02
N GLY A 21 0.93 24.45 -6.27
CA GLY A 21 -0.19 23.62 -6.68
C GLY A 21 0.21 22.17 -6.51
N ARG A 22 -0.44 21.44 -5.59
CA ARG A 22 -0.47 19.98 -5.68
C ARG A 22 -0.93 19.66 -7.10
N ALA A 23 -0.14 18.90 -7.85
CA ALA A 23 -0.57 18.45 -9.17
C ALA A 23 -1.96 17.82 -9.04
N ALA A 24 -2.90 18.21 -9.90
CA ALA A 24 -4.21 17.60 -9.93
C ALA A 24 -4.06 16.19 -10.52
N CYS A 25 -3.77 15.23 -9.64
CA CYS A 25 -3.53 13.85 -10.05
C CYS A 25 -4.85 13.15 -10.36
N PRO A 26 -4.99 12.51 -11.53
CA PRO A 26 -6.21 11.81 -11.88
C PRO A 26 -6.43 10.60 -10.97
N ASN A 27 -7.69 10.21 -10.79
CA ASN A 27 -8.01 8.92 -10.18
C ASN A 27 -7.41 7.80 -11.04
N TYR A 28 -6.58 6.94 -10.43
CA TYR A 28 -5.84 5.94 -11.18
C TYR A 28 -6.74 4.89 -11.84
N SER A 29 -7.83 4.48 -11.18
CA SER A 29 -8.78 3.52 -11.75
C SER A 29 -9.42 4.04 -13.04
N GLN A 30 -9.74 5.33 -13.10
CA GLN A 30 -10.22 5.97 -14.33
C GLN A 30 -9.07 6.13 -15.35
N TYR A 31 -7.90 6.57 -14.91
CA TYR A 31 -6.72 6.75 -15.75
C TYR A 31 -6.35 5.45 -16.48
N ALA A 32 -6.33 4.32 -15.78
CA ALA A 32 -5.95 3.01 -16.32
C ALA A 32 -6.93 2.47 -17.39
N THR A 33 -8.13 3.03 -17.52
CA THR A 33 -9.08 2.65 -18.59
C THR A 33 -8.79 3.33 -19.93
N GLN A 34 -7.88 4.29 -19.95
CA GLN A 34 -7.55 5.07 -21.14
C GLN A 34 -6.19 4.69 -21.71
N VAL A 35 -6.02 4.96 -23.00
CA VAL A 35 -4.78 4.72 -23.73
C VAL A 35 -3.92 5.99 -23.68
N HIS A 36 -2.66 5.86 -23.27
CA HIS A 36 -1.72 6.96 -23.07
C HIS A 36 -0.43 6.77 -23.85
N GLN A 37 0.06 7.89 -24.38
CA GLN A 37 1.40 7.98 -24.97
C GLN A 37 2.47 8.09 -23.88
N PRO A 38 3.74 7.77 -24.18
CA PRO A 38 4.22 7.18 -25.43
C PRO A 38 3.88 5.67 -25.52
N PHE A 39 3.58 5.19 -26.72
CA PHE A 39 3.48 3.75 -26.99
C PHE A 39 4.84 3.06 -27.01
N SER A 40 4.90 1.76 -26.70
CA SER A 40 6.08 0.95 -27.00
C SER A 40 6.29 0.82 -28.52
N GLU A 41 7.54 0.53 -28.90
CA GLU A 41 7.96 0.39 -30.30
C GLU A 41 7.72 -1.01 -30.88
N GLY A 42 7.09 -1.91 -30.11
CA GLY A 42 6.78 -3.27 -30.53
C GLY A 42 5.51 -3.36 -31.38
N ILE A 43 5.15 -4.57 -31.79
CA ILE A 43 4.02 -4.84 -32.70
C ILE A 43 2.66 -4.50 -32.07
N TYR A 44 2.56 -4.54 -30.74
CA TYR A 44 1.32 -4.29 -30.00
C TYR A 44 1.18 -2.82 -29.58
N GLN A 45 2.24 -2.02 -29.65
CA GLN A 45 2.22 -0.58 -29.32
C GLN A 45 1.54 -0.29 -27.98
N LEU A 46 1.94 -1.03 -26.94
CA LEU A 46 1.35 -0.97 -25.63
C LEU A 46 1.48 0.42 -24.99
N SER A 47 0.40 0.85 -24.33
CA SER A 47 0.27 2.12 -23.62
C SER A 47 1.25 2.23 -22.44
N SER A 48 1.73 3.46 -22.19
CA SER A 48 2.29 3.81 -20.87
C SER A 48 1.15 3.84 -19.85
N MET A 49 1.29 3.14 -18.72
CA MET A 49 0.25 3.08 -17.68
C MET A 49 0.75 3.52 -16.30
N ARG A 50 1.99 3.99 -16.22
CA ARG A 50 2.50 4.63 -15.00
C ARG A 50 1.91 6.04 -14.88
N PRO A 51 1.45 6.46 -13.69
CA PRO A 51 1.12 7.85 -13.44
C PRO A 51 2.30 8.77 -13.75
N GLU A 52 1.96 10.02 -14.07
CA GLU A 52 2.94 11.12 -14.09
C GLU A 52 3.77 11.12 -12.81
N LYS A 53 5.05 11.47 -12.91
CA LYS A 53 5.98 11.32 -11.78
C LYS A 53 5.53 12.06 -10.52
N ALA A 54 4.91 13.22 -10.67
CA ALA A 54 4.36 14.01 -9.56
C ALA A 54 3.13 13.38 -8.89
N CYS A 55 2.51 12.37 -9.51
CA CYS A 55 1.32 11.67 -9.07
C CYS A 55 1.57 10.25 -8.57
N ARG A 56 2.82 9.79 -8.58
CA ARG A 56 3.21 8.50 -8.00
C ARG A 56 3.16 8.62 -6.48
N LYS A 57 2.46 7.69 -5.83
CA LYS A 57 2.26 7.71 -4.37
C LYS A 57 3.56 7.47 -3.59
N TYR A 58 4.47 6.68 -4.15
CA TYR A 58 5.78 6.42 -3.57
C TYR A 58 6.81 6.17 -4.68
N ILE A 59 8.02 6.72 -4.51
CA ILE A 59 9.11 6.56 -5.48
C ILE A 59 10.31 5.93 -4.76
N SER A 60 10.70 4.73 -5.18
CA SER A 60 11.92 4.07 -4.72
C SER A 60 13.04 4.22 -5.76
N PRO A 61 14.19 4.81 -5.41
CA PRO A 61 15.35 4.87 -6.29
C PRO A 61 15.85 3.49 -6.73
N GLU A 62 15.74 2.47 -5.87
CA GLU A 62 16.09 1.10 -6.21
C GLU A 62 15.17 0.52 -7.29
N VAL A 63 13.87 0.80 -7.22
CA VAL A 63 12.90 0.33 -8.22
C VAL A 63 13.10 1.03 -9.56
N GLU A 64 13.30 2.35 -9.58
CA GLU A 64 13.56 3.06 -10.84
C GLU A 64 14.85 2.57 -11.51
N ARG A 65 15.90 2.27 -10.73
CA ARG A 65 17.13 1.68 -11.27
C ARG A 65 16.89 0.32 -11.93
N VAL A 66 16.10 -0.54 -11.29
CA VAL A 66 15.74 -1.84 -11.88
C VAL A 66 14.97 -1.68 -13.18
N ILE A 67 14.08 -0.69 -13.27
CA ILE A 67 13.36 -0.38 -14.52
C ILE A 67 14.34 0.04 -15.61
N ASP A 68 15.29 0.91 -15.30
CA ASP A 68 16.33 1.34 -16.24
C ASP A 68 17.23 0.17 -16.68
N ASP A 69 17.67 -0.67 -15.74
CA ASP A 69 18.49 -1.86 -16.03
C ASP A 69 17.73 -2.86 -16.93
N MET A 70 16.45 -3.10 -16.63
CA MET A 70 15.60 -4.02 -17.38
C MET A 70 15.32 -3.55 -18.80
N LYS A 71 15.34 -2.23 -19.05
CA LYS A 71 15.26 -1.67 -20.41
C LYS A 71 16.40 -2.15 -21.31
N GLY A 72 17.59 -2.35 -20.74
CA GLY A 72 18.74 -2.90 -21.45
C GLY A 72 18.69 -4.41 -21.66
N LEU A 73 18.01 -5.14 -20.76
CA LEU A 73 17.97 -6.60 -20.73
C LEU A 73 16.80 -7.18 -21.53
N VAL A 74 15.60 -6.62 -21.39
CA VAL A 74 14.38 -7.08 -22.08
C VAL A 74 14.34 -6.46 -23.48
N LYS A 75 14.67 -7.26 -24.50
CA LYS A 75 14.81 -6.77 -25.88
C LYS A 75 13.48 -6.50 -26.58
N ASP A 76 12.42 -7.21 -26.19
CA ASP A 76 11.08 -6.98 -26.72
C ASP A 76 10.49 -5.71 -26.09
N PRO A 77 10.19 -4.65 -26.88
CA PRO A 77 9.71 -3.39 -26.34
C PRO A 77 8.32 -3.46 -25.69
N ASP A 78 7.45 -4.36 -26.16
CA ASP A 78 6.12 -4.55 -25.59
C ASP A 78 6.21 -5.30 -24.26
N LEU A 79 7.06 -6.33 -24.19
CA LEU A 79 7.34 -7.02 -22.93
C LEU A 79 7.99 -6.09 -21.89
N PHE A 80 8.94 -5.25 -22.32
CA PHE A 80 9.51 -4.24 -21.43
C PHE A 80 8.44 -3.25 -20.95
N ARG A 81 7.52 -2.82 -21.82
CA ARG A 81 6.41 -1.94 -21.43
C ARG A 81 5.51 -2.58 -20.36
N LEU A 82 5.19 -3.87 -20.50
CA LEU A 82 4.45 -4.59 -19.47
C LEU A 82 5.19 -4.60 -18.13
N PHE A 83 6.51 -4.86 -18.15
CA PHE A 83 7.34 -4.81 -16.95
C PHE A 83 7.35 -3.41 -16.32
N GLU A 84 7.59 -2.37 -17.13
CA GLU A 84 7.61 -0.97 -16.69
C GLU A 84 6.27 -0.54 -16.08
N ASN A 85 5.15 -0.99 -16.64
CA ASN A 85 3.82 -0.68 -16.12
C ASN A 85 3.48 -1.45 -14.84
N ALA A 86 3.84 -2.73 -14.76
CA ALA A 86 3.41 -3.63 -13.69
C ALA A 86 4.32 -3.60 -12.46
N PHE A 87 5.64 -3.62 -12.65
CA PHE A 87 6.60 -3.77 -11.56
C PHE A 87 6.51 -2.65 -10.51
N PRO A 88 6.45 -1.35 -10.85
CA PRO A 88 6.31 -0.28 -9.87
C PRO A 88 4.86 0.01 -9.46
N ASN A 89 3.86 -0.69 -10.00
CA ASN A 89 2.45 -0.28 -9.89
C ASN A 89 1.97 -0.11 -8.44
N THR A 90 2.38 -1.01 -7.53
CA THR A 90 2.09 -0.88 -6.09
C THR A 90 2.63 0.44 -5.53
N LEU A 91 3.89 0.77 -5.79
CA LEU A 91 4.48 2.02 -5.29
C LEU A 91 3.84 3.24 -5.93
N ASP A 92 3.60 3.18 -7.23
CA ASP A 92 3.02 4.28 -7.99
C ASP A 92 1.58 4.58 -7.55
N THR A 93 0.80 3.57 -7.16
CA THR A 93 -0.67 3.69 -7.12
C THR A 93 -1.36 3.18 -5.86
N THR A 94 -0.73 2.33 -5.05
CA THR A 94 -1.43 1.66 -3.94
C THR A 94 -0.89 1.94 -2.54
N ILE A 95 0.26 2.63 -2.40
CA ILE A 95 0.70 3.17 -1.10
C ILE A 95 -0.16 4.40 -0.74
N SER A 96 -1.43 4.14 -0.40
CA SER A 96 -2.47 5.18 -0.23
C SER A 96 -2.23 6.06 0.98
N TRP A 97 -1.53 5.56 2.00
CA TRP A 97 -1.04 6.40 3.08
C TRP A 97 0.20 5.81 3.76
N LYS A 98 1.09 6.68 4.23
CA LYS A 98 2.24 6.35 5.06
C LYS A 98 2.41 7.42 6.12
N GLY A 99 2.68 6.99 7.34
CA GLY A 99 2.93 7.90 8.46
C GLY A 99 3.35 7.15 9.70
N PHE A 100 3.02 7.74 10.84
CA PHE A 100 3.28 7.16 12.15
C PHE A 100 1.99 7.06 12.95
N ALA A 101 1.99 6.20 13.95
CA ALA A 101 0.95 6.13 14.95
C ALA A 101 0.74 7.47 15.67
N ASN A 102 -0.48 7.76 16.11
CA ASN A 102 -0.78 9.01 16.84
C ASN A 102 0.01 9.18 18.16
N ASN A 103 0.49 8.08 18.75
CA ASN A 103 1.15 8.06 20.06
C ASN A 103 2.69 8.28 19.99
N GLY A 104 3.25 8.55 18.80
CA GLY A 104 4.68 8.84 18.66
C GLY A 104 5.16 8.87 17.22
N THR A 105 6.47 9.05 17.03
CA THR A 105 7.09 9.10 15.70
C THR A 105 7.93 7.86 15.39
N GLU A 106 7.69 6.75 16.11
CA GLU A 106 8.50 5.53 16.00
C GLU A 106 7.75 4.38 15.34
N GLU A 107 6.45 4.21 15.61
CA GLU A 107 5.63 3.18 14.99
C GLU A 107 5.22 3.63 13.59
N GLU A 108 6.06 3.30 12.60
CA GLU A 108 5.73 3.48 11.19
C GLU A 108 4.46 2.69 10.85
N LEU A 109 3.63 3.26 9.99
CA LEU A 109 2.42 2.64 9.45
C LEU A 109 2.39 2.86 7.94
N THR A 110 2.00 1.83 7.19
CA THR A 110 1.87 1.89 5.72
C THR A 110 0.59 1.18 5.31
N PHE A 111 -0.34 1.96 4.77
CA PHE A 111 -1.62 1.47 4.28
C PHE A 111 -1.51 1.22 2.78
N VAL A 112 -1.55 -0.06 2.40
CA VAL A 112 -1.42 -0.52 1.02
C VAL A 112 -2.79 -1.00 0.54
N THR A 113 -3.38 -0.29 -0.41
CA THR A 113 -4.69 -0.65 -0.97
C THR A 113 -4.55 -1.74 -2.02
N THR A 114 -5.61 -2.51 -2.25
CA THR A 114 -5.61 -3.53 -3.32
C THR A 114 -5.57 -2.91 -4.72
N GLY A 115 -6.13 -1.71 -4.86
CA GLY A 115 -6.10 -0.93 -6.10
C GLY A 115 -7.18 0.13 -6.11
N ASP A 116 -8.28 -0.17 -6.79
CA ASP A 116 -9.45 0.67 -6.98
C ASP A 116 -10.35 0.79 -5.73
N ILE A 117 -10.17 -0.08 -4.75
CA ILE A 117 -10.86 -0.06 -3.45
C ILE A 117 -9.92 0.51 -2.38
N VAL A 118 -10.38 1.46 -1.57
CA VAL A 118 -9.59 2.07 -0.48
C VAL A 118 -9.65 1.21 0.79
N ALA A 119 -9.29 -0.06 0.64
CA ALA A 119 -9.19 -1.04 1.72
C ALA A 119 -7.93 -1.90 1.55
N MET A 120 -7.44 -2.46 2.66
CA MET A 120 -6.22 -3.27 2.70
C MET A 120 -6.57 -4.71 3.03
N TRP A 121 -6.35 -5.61 2.07
CA TRP A 121 -6.32 -7.05 2.33
C TRP A 121 -4.95 -7.45 2.88
N LEU A 122 -4.94 -8.32 3.89
CA LEU A 122 -3.68 -8.82 4.46
C LEU A 122 -2.86 -9.58 3.42
N ARG A 123 -3.51 -10.46 2.65
CA ARG A 123 -2.89 -11.22 1.55
C ARG A 123 -2.30 -10.30 0.48
N ASP A 124 -3.11 -9.39 -0.05
CA ASP A 124 -2.78 -8.59 -1.22
C ASP A 124 -1.63 -7.63 -0.90
N SER A 125 -1.73 -6.90 0.21
CA SER A 125 -0.70 -5.94 0.62
C SER A 125 0.66 -6.61 0.88
N ALA A 126 0.68 -7.81 1.47
CA ALA A 126 1.90 -8.58 1.66
C ALA A 126 2.53 -9.01 0.32
N ASN A 127 1.72 -9.51 -0.62
CA ASN A 127 2.20 -9.98 -1.92
C ASN A 127 2.59 -8.83 -2.87
N GLN A 128 1.88 -7.70 -2.81
CA GLN A 128 2.25 -6.47 -3.50
C GLN A 128 3.66 -6.01 -3.09
N LEU A 129 3.93 -5.94 -1.78
CA LEU A 129 5.26 -5.58 -1.28
C LEU A 129 6.34 -6.63 -1.57
N ARG A 130 5.97 -7.92 -1.58
CA ARG A 130 6.91 -9.02 -1.84
C ARG A 130 7.60 -8.92 -3.20
N SER A 131 6.97 -8.29 -4.19
CA SER A 131 7.59 -7.98 -5.49
C SER A 131 8.92 -7.22 -5.35
N TYR A 132 9.09 -6.46 -4.27
CA TYR A 132 10.29 -5.67 -3.97
C TYR A 132 11.26 -6.35 -3.01
N LYS A 133 10.98 -7.58 -2.56
CA LYS A 133 11.82 -8.35 -1.63
C LYS A 133 13.27 -8.46 -2.11
N SER A 134 13.50 -8.62 -3.41
CA SER A 134 14.86 -8.72 -3.97
C SER A 134 15.69 -7.45 -3.76
N LEU A 135 15.02 -6.29 -3.67
CA LEU A 135 15.61 -4.96 -3.49
C LEU A 135 15.65 -4.53 -2.01
N LEU A 136 14.88 -5.20 -1.16
CA LEU A 136 14.84 -4.93 0.26
C LEU A 136 16.21 -5.18 0.91
N LYS A 137 16.64 -4.19 1.70
CA LYS A 137 17.89 -4.19 2.47
C LYS A 137 17.65 -3.45 3.79
N ALA A 138 18.48 -3.72 4.79
CA ALA A 138 18.46 -2.97 6.03
C ALA A 138 18.62 -1.46 5.74
N ASN A 139 17.66 -0.65 6.18
CA ASN A 139 17.68 0.79 6.03
C ASN A 139 16.76 1.44 7.08
N THR A 140 17.29 2.42 7.81
CA THR A 140 16.60 3.14 8.88
C THR A 140 15.86 4.38 8.38
N SER A 141 16.08 4.81 7.14
CA SER A 141 15.36 5.94 6.55
C SER A 141 13.87 5.63 6.46
N THR A 142 13.05 6.63 6.81
CA THR A 142 11.59 6.61 6.67
C THR A 142 11.14 6.57 5.21
N ASP A 143 12.02 6.91 4.27
CA ASP A 143 11.71 6.92 2.84
C ASP A 143 12.29 5.70 2.14
N SER A 144 12.65 4.65 2.89
CA SER A 144 13.17 3.40 2.35
C SER A 144 12.10 2.34 2.14
N LEU A 145 12.37 1.38 1.24
CA LEU A 145 11.54 0.17 1.11
C LEU A 145 11.39 -0.57 2.45
N ALA A 146 12.43 -0.56 3.29
CA ALA A 146 12.36 -1.16 4.63
C ALA A 146 11.32 -0.49 5.53
N SER A 147 11.14 0.84 5.41
CA SER A 147 10.09 1.57 6.12
C SER A 147 8.68 1.17 5.66
N LEU A 148 8.48 0.90 4.37
CA LEU A 148 7.18 0.39 3.88
C LEU A 148 6.87 -0.98 4.47
N PHE A 149 7.86 -1.87 4.53
CA PHE A 149 7.69 -3.21 5.12
C PHE A 149 7.39 -3.12 6.61
N ARG A 150 8.18 -2.37 7.39
CA ARG A 150 7.91 -2.15 8.83
C ARG A 150 6.53 -1.56 9.05
N GLY A 151 6.17 -0.55 8.26
CA GLY A 151 4.87 0.11 8.33
C GLY A 151 3.70 -0.81 8.02
N ALA A 152 3.82 -1.66 7.01
CA ALA A 152 2.79 -2.63 6.67
C ALA A 152 2.68 -3.74 7.73
N ILE A 153 3.81 -4.23 8.27
CA ILE A 153 3.81 -5.23 9.34
C ILE A 153 3.14 -4.68 10.60
N ASN A 154 3.49 -3.46 11.04
CA ASN A 154 2.87 -2.85 12.21
C ASN A 154 1.35 -2.66 12.01
N LEU A 155 0.94 -2.19 10.83
CA LEU A 155 -0.47 -1.97 10.55
C LEU A 155 -1.25 -3.29 10.45
N GLN A 156 -0.73 -4.31 9.76
CA GLN A 156 -1.32 -5.64 9.72
C GLN A 156 -1.42 -6.27 11.13
N ALA A 157 -0.42 -6.05 11.99
CA ALA A 157 -0.47 -6.54 13.37
C ALA A 157 -1.66 -5.95 14.16
N ARG A 158 -1.94 -4.66 14.00
CA ARG A 158 -3.11 -4.00 14.63
C ARG A 158 -4.43 -4.63 14.17
N TYR A 159 -4.56 -4.84 12.86
CA TYR A 159 -5.73 -5.47 12.25
C TYR A 159 -5.98 -6.87 12.80
N ILE A 160 -4.93 -7.70 12.83
CA ILE A 160 -4.99 -9.08 13.31
C ILE A 160 -5.37 -9.15 14.78
N ILE A 161 -4.81 -8.28 15.63
CA ILE A 161 -5.14 -8.27 17.07
C ILE A 161 -6.63 -7.99 17.30
N GLN A 162 -7.20 -7.06 16.53
CA GLN A 162 -8.57 -6.61 16.75
C GLN A 162 -9.60 -7.55 16.12
N ASN A 163 -9.33 -8.06 14.92
CA ASN A 163 -10.24 -8.97 14.23
C ASN A 163 -9.46 -10.05 13.44
N PRO A 164 -8.94 -11.09 14.12
CA PRO A 164 -8.04 -12.07 13.51
C PRO A 164 -8.72 -13.00 12.49
N TYR A 165 -10.05 -12.99 12.43
CA TYR A 165 -10.85 -13.75 11.47
C TYR A 165 -11.18 -12.99 10.18
N CYS A 166 -10.82 -11.70 10.08
CA CYS A 166 -11.18 -10.88 8.92
C CYS A 166 -10.02 -10.75 7.93
N ASN A 167 -10.34 -10.68 6.64
CA ASN A 167 -9.39 -10.61 5.54
C ASN A 167 -9.02 -9.17 5.13
N ALA A 168 -9.92 -8.20 5.34
CA ALA A 168 -9.79 -6.84 4.79
C ALA A 168 -10.14 -5.73 5.79
N PHE A 169 -9.37 -4.65 5.76
CA PHE A 169 -9.43 -3.60 6.77
C PHE A 169 -9.49 -2.19 6.16
N GLN A 170 -10.14 -1.29 6.90
CA GLN A 170 -10.22 0.13 6.58
C GLN A 170 -8.88 0.83 6.83
N ALA A 171 -8.73 2.03 6.26
CA ALA A 171 -7.56 2.85 6.51
C ALA A 171 -7.38 3.16 8.01
N PRO A 172 -6.13 3.27 8.51
CA PRO A 172 -5.91 3.64 9.90
C PRO A 172 -6.44 5.06 10.16
N PRO A 173 -6.97 5.36 11.36
CA PRO A 173 -7.47 6.71 11.68
C PRO A 173 -6.45 7.82 11.44
N GLU A 174 -5.15 7.53 11.64
CA GLU A 174 -4.02 8.44 11.38
C GLU A 174 -3.95 8.92 9.92
N SER A 175 -4.55 8.19 8.98
CA SER A 175 -4.59 8.56 7.57
C SER A 175 -5.58 9.67 7.23
N GLY A 176 -6.62 9.84 8.05
CA GLY A 176 -7.76 10.71 7.74
C GLY A 176 -8.59 10.26 6.52
N LEU A 177 -8.32 9.07 5.96
CA LEU A 177 -9.14 8.48 4.91
C LEU A 177 -10.43 7.93 5.54
N PRO A 178 -11.61 8.20 4.95
CA PRO A 178 -12.86 7.66 5.46
C PRO A 178 -12.94 6.14 5.24
N PRO A 179 -13.71 5.42 6.07
CA PRO A 179 -14.08 4.04 5.78
C PRO A 179 -14.84 3.92 4.46
N GLU A 180 -14.57 2.86 3.70
CA GLU A 180 -15.31 2.52 2.49
C GLU A 180 -16.47 1.56 2.79
N HIS A 181 -17.58 1.72 2.07
CA HIS A 181 -18.71 0.78 2.16
C HIS A 181 -18.48 -0.41 1.23
N ASN A 182 -18.59 -1.62 1.78
CA ASN A 182 -18.52 -2.86 1.01
C ASN A 182 -19.93 -3.46 0.84
N SER A 183 -20.57 -3.17 -0.29
CA SER A 183 -21.90 -3.70 -0.60
C SER A 183 -21.94 -5.23 -0.71
N ALA A 184 -20.81 -5.88 -1.01
CA ALA A 184 -20.73 -7.34 -1.07
C ALA A 184 -20.81 -7.99 0.32
N ALA A 185 -20.58 -7.24 1.40
CA ALA A 185 -20.67 -7.71 2.78
C ALA A 185 -22.02 -7.37 3.45
N ASP A 186 -22.94 -6.68 2.77
CA ASP A 186 -24.23 -6.24 3.35
C ASP A 186 -25.11 -7.42 3.81
N THR A 187 -24.93 -8.58 3.17
CA THR A 187 -25.69 -9.80 3.49
C THR A 187 -24.90 -10.80 4.33
N ASP A 188 -23.64 -10.51 4.66
CA ASP A 188 -22.79 -11.42 5.41
C ASP A 188 -23.24 -11.49 6.88
N VAL A 189 -23.29 -12.72 7.41
CA VAL A 189 -23.58 -12.96 8.83
C VAL A 189 -22.33 -13.50 9.49
N VAL A 190 -21.63 -12.63 10.23
CA VAL A 190 -20.34 -12.94 10.87
C VAL A 190 -20.47 -12.92 12.38
N SER A 191 -19.87 -13.91 13.05
CA SER A 191 -19.76 -13.99 14.49
C SER A 191 -18.32 -14.31 14.90
N PRO A 192 -17.71 -13.54 15.84
CA PRO A 192 -18.28 -12.37 16.52
C PRO A 192 -18.52 -11.18 15.56
N LYS A 193 -19.40 -10.26 15.96
CA LYS A 193 -19.65 -9.03 15.20
C LYS A 193 -18.40 -8.18 15.14
N TYR A 194 -18.22 -7.46 14.03
CA TYR A 194 -17.13 -6.51 13.81
C TYR A 194 -17.68 -5.09 13.55
N SER A 195 -16.81 -4.08 13.65
CA SER A 195 -17.15 -2.71 13.26
C SER A 195 -16.76 -2.47 11.80
N SER A 196 -17.71 -1.98 10.99
CA SER A 196 -17.47 -1.59 9.60
C SER A 196 -16.55 -0.37 9.46
N ASP A 197 -16.35 0.39 10.55
CA ASP A 197 -15.42 1.51 10.58
C ASP A 197 -13.95 1.05 10.66
N PHE A 198 -13.71 -0.23 10.98
CA PHE A 198 -12.38 -0.82 11.10
C PHE A 198 -12.14 -1.97 10.11
N VAL A 199 -13.16 -2.80 9.89
CA VAL A 199 -13.11 -3.94 8.98
C VAL A 199 -13.88 -3.61 7.70
N PHE A 200 -13.24 -3.83 6.55
CA PHE A 200 -13.88 -3.69 5.24
C PHE A 200 -14.65 -4.95 4.85
N GLU A 201 -14.06 -6.13 5.13
CA GLU A 201 -14.67 -7.43 4.89
C GLU A 201 -14.17 -8.43 5.94
N CYS A 202 -15.04 -9.31 6.41
CA CYS A 202 -14.70 -10.31 7.41
C CYS A 202 -14.95 -11.75 6.95
N LYS A 203 -14.20 -12.18 5.93
CA LYS A 203 -14.16 -13.58 5.53
C LYS A 203 -12.90 -14.22 6.08
N TYR A 204 -13.06 -15.29 6.84
CA TYR A 204 -11.90 -16.01 7.38
C TYR A 204 -11.18 -16.75 6.26
N GLU A 205 -9.91 -16.41 6.10
CA GLU A 205 -9.03 -16.94 5.07
C GLU A 205 -7.69 -17.28 5.73
N LEU A 206 -7.34 -18.56 5.81
CA LEU A 206 -6.09 -19.04 6.44
C LEU A 206 -4.85 -18.37 5.83
N ASP A 207 -4.90 -18.03 4.54
CA ASP A 207 -3.80 -17.36 3.86
C ASP A 207 -3.64 -15.90 4.28
N SER A 208 -4.66 -15.24 4.84
CA SER A 208 -4.55 -13.86 5.35
C SER A 208 -3.55 -13.76 6.51
N ILE A 209 -3.63 -14.68 7.48
CA ILE A 209 -2.65 -14.75 8.58
C ILE A 209 -1.30 -15.32 8.11
N SER A 210 -1.30 -16.20 7.11
CA SER A 210 -0.07 -16.72 6.52
C SER A 210 0.72 -15.63 5.78
N ALA A 211 0.02 -14.69 5.13
CA ALA A 211 0.60 -13.55 4.43
C ALA A 211 1.32 -12.58 5.38
N PHE A 212 0.78 -12.37 6.59
CA PHE A 212 1.45 -11.60 7.64
C PHE A 212 2.79 -12.21 8.06
N PHE A 213 2.83 -13.54 8.25
CA PHE A 213 4.08 -14.25 8.53
C PHE A 213 5.06 -14.18 7.37
N GLN A 214 4.59 -14.33 6.13
CA GLN A 214 5.41 -14.17 4.93
C GLN A 214 6.05 -12.78 4.88
N LEU A 215 5.25 -11.72 5.07
CA LEU A 215 5.73 -10.34 5.05
C LEU A 215 6.79 -10.10 6.14
N SER A 216 6.53 -10.62 7.35
CA SER A 216 7.45 -10.56 8.48
C SER A 216 8.77 -11.28 8.19
N TRP A 217 8.70 -12.50 7.65
CA TRP A 217 9.87 -13.28 7.28
C TRP A 217 10.67 -12.64 6.15
N ASP A 218 9.99 -12.13 5.12
CA ASP A 218 10.62 -11.46 3.99
C ASP A 218 11.39 -10.22 4.45
N TYR A 219 10.85 -9.46 5.42
CA TYR A 219 11.56 -8.37 6.09
C TYR A 219 12.80 -8.88 6.83
N TYR A 220 12.61 -9.77 7.81
CA TYR A 220 13.71 -10.26 8.64
C TYR A 220 14.85 -10.87 7.81
N GLN A 221 14.52 -11.71 6.84
CA GLN A 221 15.51 -12.37 5.99
C GLN A 221 16.40 -11.35 5.26
N LYS A 222 15.83 -10.23 4.81
CA LYS A 222 16.53 -9.22 4.01
C LYS A 222 17.22 -8.14 4.83
N THR A 223 16.73 -7.84 6.03
CA THR A 223 17.27 -6.75 6.87
C THR A 223 18.05 -7.24 8.07
N GLN A 224 17.81 -8.47 8.54
CA GLN A 224 18.32 -9.02 9.79
C GLN A 224 17.94 -8.20 11.04
N ASP A 225 16.94 -7.32 10.92
CA ASP A 225 16.47 -6.45 12.00
C ASP A 225 15.47 -7.21 12.89
N ALA A 226 16.00 -8.09 13.75
CA ALA A 226 15.20 -8.85 14.71
C ALA A 226 14.59 -7.98 15.81
N GLU A 227 15.27 -6.90 16.21
CA GLU A 227 14.83 -6.01 17.28
C GLU A 227 13.49 -5.35 16.96
N PHE A 228 13.23 -5.06 15.68
CA PHE A 228 11.95 -4.52 15.22
C PHE A 228 10.73 -5.30 15.76
N PHE A 229 10.77 -6.63 15.76
CA PHE A 229 9.62 -7.46 16.14
C PHE A 229 9.25 -7.36 17.63
N GLY A 230 10.16 -6.87 18.47
CA GLY A 230 9.91 -6.65 19.90
C GLY A 230 9.40 -5.25 20.25
N LYS A 231 9.38 -4.29 19.31
CA LYS A 231 9.11 -2.87 19.61
C LYS A 231 7.64 -2.55 19.78
N PHE A 232 6.79 -3.18 18.99
CA PHE A 232 5.37 -2.87 18.91
C PHE A 232 4.50 -4.13 19.02
N LYS A 233 3.50 -4.25 18.15
CA LYS A 233 2.37 -5.17 18.27
C LYS A 233 2.57 -6.53 17.62
N TRP A 234 3.75 -6.81 17.07
CA TRP A 234 3.99 -8.04 16.33
C TRP A 234 3.81 -9.31 17.18
N ILE A 235 4.41 -9.36 18.38
CA ILE A 235 4.29 -10.54 19.27
C ILE A 235 2.82 -10.79 19.66
N GLU A 236 2.07 -9.72 19.90
CA GLU A 236 0.66 -9.80 20.27
C GLU A 236 -0.20 -10.29 19.11
N ALA A 237 0.10 -9.86 17.88
CA ALA A 237 -0.54 -10.39 16.68
C ALA A 237 -0.23 -11.88 16.48
N VAL A 238 1.01 -12.32 16.70
CA VAL A 238 1.36 -13.75 16.62
C VAL A 238 0.58 -14.58 17.64
N LYS A 239 0.44 -14.10 18.88
CA LYS A 239 -0.39 -14.78 19.89
C LYS A 239 -1.84 -14.90 19.42
N ALA A 240 -2.44 -13.81 18.93
CA ALA A 240 -3.81 -13.85 18.40
C ALA A 240 -3.98 -14.84 17.24
N ILE A 241 -2.97 -14.96 16.36
CA ILE A 241 -2.99 -15.96 15.29
C ILE A 241 -2.92 -17.40 15.83
N LEU A 242 -2.06 -17.64 16.83
CA LEU A 242 -1.96 -18.96 17.46
C LEU A 242 -3.27 -19.33 18.16
N ASP A 243 -3.91 -18.38 18.86
CA ASP A 243 -5.22 -18.58 19.49
C ASP A 243 -6.30 -18.97 18.46
N VAL A 244 -6.32 -18.32 17.28
CA VAL A 244 -7.21 -18.71 16.18
C VAL A 244 -6.89 -20.10 15.67
N ALA A 245 -5.62 -20.42 15.43
CA ALA A 245 -5.21 -21.72 14.93
C ALA A 245 -5.59 -22.84 15.90
N GLU A 246 -5.35 -22.66 17.21
CA GLU A 246 -5.74 -23.60 18.26
C GLU A 246 -7.26 -23.75 18.35
N GLY A 247 -8.02 -22.65 18.30
CA GLY A 247 -9.48 -22.67 18.32
C GLY A 247 -10.07 -23.49 17.16
N LEU A 248 -9.48 -23.39 15.97
CA LEU A 248 -9.91 -24.15 14.79
C LEU A 248 -9.56 -25.64 14.85
N LEU A 249 -8.56 -26.03 15.65
CA LEU A 249 -8.26 -27.46 15.89
C LEU A 249 -9.31 -28.10 16.81
N VAL A 250 -9.76 -27.38 17.83
CA VAL A 250 -10.71 -27.90 18.84
C VAL A 250 -12.15 -27.94 18.31
N ALA A 251 -12.50 -27.06 17.37
CA ALA A 251 -13.85 -27.01 16.79
C ALA A 251 -14.24 -28.25 15.96
N HIS A 252 -13.37 -29.25 15.77
CA HIS A 252 -13.71 -30.45 15.00
C HIS A 252 -14.54 -31.52 15.75
N ASP A 253 -14.89 -31.32 17.02
CA ASP A 253 -15.71 -32.26 17.81
C ASP A 253 -17.24 -32.03 17.69
N TYR A 254 -17.72 -31.57 16.52
CA TYR A 254 -19.15 -31.41 16.18
C TYR A 254 -19.98 -32.72 16.17
N ALA A 255 -19.46 -33.81 16.74
CA ALA A 255 -20.25 -35.00 17.05
C ALA A 255 -21.14 -34.84 18.30
N GLY A 256 -20.93 -33.80 19.13
CA GLY A 256 -21.62 -33.62 20.41
C GLY A 256 -22.93 -32.83 20.39
N ASP A 257 -23.13 -31.87 19.49
CA ASP A 257 -24.22 -30.89 19.58
C ASP A 257 -25.34 -31.11 18.55
N ARG A 258 -25.94 -32.30 18.54
CA ARG A 258 -27.26 -32.56 17.93
C ARG A 258 -28.42 -32.34 18.90
N ASN A 259 -28.28 -31.47 19.91
CA ASN A 259 -29.30 -31.30 20.95
C ASN A 259 -29.52 -29.84 21.42
N THR A 260 -29.40 -28.86 20.52
CA THR A 260 -30.04 -27.55 20.74
C THR A 260 -30.93 -27.22 19.55
N GLN A 261 -32.18 -26.98 19.90
CA GLN A 261 -33.38 -27.09 19.07
C GLN A 261 -33.57 -25.92 18.10
N GLN A 262 -34.44 -26.18 17.12
CA GLN A 262 -35.09 -25.25 16.18
C GLN A 262 -35.41 -23.86 16.73
#